data_AF-M6RTN8-F1
#
_entry.id   AF-M6RTN8-F1
#
_cell.length_a   1.000
_cell.length_b   1.000
_cell.length_c   1.000
_cell.angle_alpha   90.00
_cell.angle_beta   90.00
_cell.angle_gamma   90.00
#
_symmetry.space_group_name_H-M   'P 1'
#
loop_
_entity.id
_entity.type
_entity.pdbx_description
1 polymer ?
#
loop_
_entity_poly.entity_id
_entity_poly.type
_entity_poly.pdbx_seq_one_letter_code
_entity_poly.pdbx_strand_id
1 'polypeptide(L)'
;MFNFSVPGGSPDYYLYWLERFQSDGVKPDFILMDESIEIFNSSSILTLDEVLFYGLSPIFVFRHLDRYSYSDLTGYIVKKLFHTAKNRPRWSVIRARAKDGGILAKGYSKLRSEIWENLKKQRGSATSDSSPRVVLPAELLKKRSNTDFKSYLSNFTFNPKMLANQADAIQIVKQMGISYAMIWVRVARPYFELYKTKKVSTGNLNEKTPYEIMIPILQKLHESTGTSFWNMNEDKEYHCDDFSDPGHMSPNCFNDYADFIFKRLPK
;
A
#
# COMPACT_ATOMS: atom_id res chain seq x y z
N MET A 1 -12.70 -12.94 6.70
CA MET A 1 -12.22 -11.59 6.30
C MET A 1 -10.88 -11.70 5.56
N PHE A 2 -10.72 -10.96 4.45
CA PHE A 2 -9.44 -10.76 3.77
C PHE A 2 -9.09 -9.26 3.75
N ASN A 3 -7.83 -8.92 4.06
CA ASN A 3 -7.41 -7.53 4.25
C ASN A 3 -6.27 -7.16 3.28
N PHE A 4 -6.55 -6.23 2.36
CA PHE A 4 -5.61 -5.65 1.41
C PHE A 4 -5.01 -4.32 1.88
N SER A 5 -5.36 -3.81 3.07
CA SER A 5 -4.78 -2.59 3.66
C SER A 5 -3.39 -2.79 4.26
N VAL A 6 -2.48 -3.27 3.41
CA VAL A 6 -1.08 -3.53 3.73
C VAL A 6 -0.18 -2.53 3.00
N PRO A 7 1.06 -2.33 3.46
CA PRO A 7 2.05 -1.54 2.73
C PRO A 7 2.15 -1.99 1.26
N GLY A 8 1.89 -1.07 0.33
CA GLY A 8 1.87 -1.38 -1.10
C GLY A 8 0.58 -2.07 -1.59
N GLY A 9 -0.53 -1.99 -0.87
CA GLY A 9 -1.85 -2.49 -1.29
C GLY A 9 -2.51 -1.63 -2.37
N SER A 10 -1.87 -1.46 -3.54
CA SER A 10 -2.38 -0.64 -4.64
C SER A 10 -3.57 -1.27 -5.38
N PRO A 11 -4.38 -0.48 -6.11
CA PRO A 11 -5.55 -0.97 -6.82
C PRO A 11 -5.33 -2.12 -7.79
N ASP A 12 -4.23 -2.13 -8.52
CA ASP A 12 -3.84 -3.24 -9.37
C ASP A 12 -3.54 -4.53 -8.57
N TYR A 13 -2.97 -4.42 -7.37
CA TYR A 13 -2.69 -5.56 -6.49
C TYR A 13 -3.96 -6.28 -6.05
N TYR A 14 -4.91 -5.53 -5.47
CA TYR A 14 -6.13 -6.15 -4.98
C TYR A 14 -7.05 -6.54 -6.14
N LEU A 15 -7.08 -5.81 -7.27
CA LEU A 15 -7.79 -6.24 -8.47
C LEU A 15 -7.29 -7.61 -8.95
N TYR A 16 -5.97 -7.80 -9.03
CA TYR A 16 -5.37 -9.07 -9.42
C TYR A 16 -5.82 -10.23 -8.52
N TRP A 17 -5.83 -10.04 -7.20
CA TRP A 17 -6.28 -11.09 -6.28
C TRP A 17 -7.79 -11.33 -6.34
N LEU A 18 -8.59 -10.28 -6.54
CA LEU A 18 -10.04 -10.40 -6.67
C LEU A 18 -10.46 -11.16 -7.93
N GLU A 19 -9.78 -10.94 -9.05
CA GLU A 19 -9.99 -11.76 -10.26
C GLU A 19 -9.68 -13.23 -10.01
N ARG A 20 -8.66 -13.52 -9.20
CA ARG A 20 -8.33 -14.90 -8.81
C ARG A 20 -9.37 -15.47 -7.86
N PHE A 21 -9.84 -14.71 -6.87
CA PHE A 21 -10.91 -15.16 -5.98
C PHE A 21 -12.18 -15.47 -6.76
N GLN A 22 -12.54 -14.63 -7.74
CA GLN A 22 -13.66 -14.89 -8.63
C GLN A 22 -13.46 -16.16 -9.46
N SER A 23 -12.28 -16.34 -10.07
CA SER A 23 -11.95 -17.51 -10.88
C SER A 23 -11.90 -18.81 -10.07
N ASP A 24 -11.38 -18.75 -8.85
CA ASP A 24 -11.15 -19.91 -7.98
C ASP A 24 -12.37 -20.21 -7.08
N GLY A 25 -13.44 -19.42 -7.18
CA GLY A 25 -14.66 -19.56 -6.36
C GLY A 25 -14.43 -19.27 -4.87
N VAL A 26 -13.39 -18.51 -4.53
CA VAL A 26 -13.06 -18.14 -3.14
C VAL A 26 -13.91 -16.94 -2.73
N LYS A 27 -14.71 -17.11 -1.67
CA LYS A 27 -15.63 -16.07 -1.18
C LYS A 27 -15.35 -15.73 0.30
N PRO A 28 -14.51 -14.73 0.59
CA PRO A 28 -14.34 -14.21 1.95
C PRO A 28 -15.64 -13.58 2.47
N ASP A 29 -15.85 -13.60 3.79
CA ASP A 29 -17.03 -12.95 4.42
C ASP A 29 -16.97 -11.42 4.29
N PHE A 30 -15.76 -10.87 4.26
CA PHE A 30 -15.53 -9.44 4.17
C PHE A 30 -14.19 -9.15 3.49
N ILE A 31 -14.13 -8.09 2.68
CA ILE A 31 -12.90 -7.61 2.03
C ILE A 31 -12.65 -6.14 2.40
N LEU A 32 -11.43 -5.87 2.87
CA LEU A 32 -10.98 -4.51 3.18
C LEU A 32 -9.89 -4.08 2.18
N MET A 33 -10.07 -2.95 1.49
CA MET A 33 -9.14 -2.46 0.44
C MET A 33 -8.51 -1.12 0.82
N ASP A 34 -7.21 -0.95 0.59
CA ASP A 34 -6.49 0.29 0.94
C ASP A 34 -6.82 1.45 0.00
N GLU A 35 -6.72 2.66 0.53
CA GLU A 35 -6.97 3.90 -0.20
C GLU A 35 -6.08 5.05 0.32
N SER A 36 -4.77 4.96 0.09
CA SER A 36 -3.78 5.97 0.49
C SER A 36 -3.41 6.94 -0.65
N ILE A 37 -3.07 8.19 -0.31
CA ILE A 37 -2.74 9.26 -1.27
C ILE A 37 -1.59 8.87 -2.20
N GLU A 38 -0.54 8.25 -1.67
CA GLU A 38 0.67 7.93 -2.41
C GLU A 38 0.42 6.98 -3.57
N ILE A 39 -0.52 6.05 -3.40
CA ILE A 39 -0.91 5.06 -4.40
C ILE A 39 -1.55 5.72 -5.64
N PHE A 40 -2.21 6.87 -5.46
CA PHE A 40 -2.84 7.62 -6.54
C PHE A 40 -1.92 8.66 -7.18
N ASN A 41 -0.64 8.73 -6.80
CA ASN A 41 0.29 9.68 -7.40
C ASN A 41 1.13 9.05 -8.53
N SER A 42 0.90 9.51 -9.76
CA SER A 42 1.67 9.09 -10.94
C SER A 42 2.97 9.85 -11.17
N SER A 43 3.26 10.92 -10.41
CA SER A 43 4.45 11.76 -10.57
C SER A 43 5.41 11.73 -9.38
N SER A 44 5.33 10.69 -8.55
CA SER A 44 6.24 10.49 -7.42
C SER A 44 7.69 10.31 -7.88
N ILE A 45 8.64 10.86 -7.11
CA ILE A 45 10.08 10.71 -7.39
C ILE A 45 10.53 9.27 -7.10
N LEU A 46 9.96 8.68 -6.05
CA LEU A 46 10.08 7.27 -5.73
C LEU A 46 8.78 6.58 -6.13
N THR A 47 8.82 5.85 -7.25
CA THR A 47 7.67 5.11 -7.75
C THR A 47 7.40 3.88 -6.88
N LEU A 48 6.13 3.64 -6.56
CA LEU A 48 5.66 2.49 -5.78
C LEU A 48 5.43 1.26 -6.67
N ASP A 49 6.38 0.94 -7.56
CA ASP A 49 6.19 -0.07 -8.61
C ASP A 49 6.52 -1.50 -8.15
N GLU A 50 6.74 -1.71 -6.84
CA GLU A 50 7.09 -3.02 -6.32
C GLU A 50 6.00 -4.05 -6.59
N VAL A 51 4.73 -3.63 -6.49
CA VAL A 51 3.57 -4.46 -6.84
C VAL A 51 3.64 -4.91 -8.29
N LEU A 52 3.77 -3.96 -9.22
CA LEU A 52 3.80 -4.25 -10.64
C LEU A 52 4.91 -5.25 -10.95
N PHE A 53 6.13 -5.03 -10.48
CA PHE A 53 7.29 -5.84 -10.87
C PHE A 53 7.39 -7.19 -10.15
N TYR A 54 6.94 -7.27 -8.89
CA TYR A 54 7.14 -8.46 -8.06
C TYR A 54 5.83 -9.21 -7.75
N GLY A 55 4.69 -8.52 -7.69
CA GLY A 55 3.40 -9.09 -7.30
C GLY A 55 2.54 -9.58 -8.46
N LEU A 56 2.58 -8.90 -9.62
CA LEU A 56 1.64 -9.16 -10.71
C LEU A 56 2.11 -10.22 -11.72
N SER A 57 1.18 -11.06 -12.15
CA SER A 57 1.41 -12.07 -13.19
C SER A 57 1.44 -11.44 -14.59
N PRO A 58 2.19 -12.01 -15.57
CA PRO A 58 2.21 -11.47 -16.93
C PRO A 58 0.83 -11.45 -17.57
N ILE A 59 0.03 -12.51 -17.37
CA ILE A 59 -1.32 -12.62 -17.93
C ILE A 59 -2.21 -11.47 -17.44
N PHE A 60 -2.13 -11.14 -16.16
CA PHE A 60 -2.87 -10.00 -15.59
C PHE A 60 -2.45 -8.68 -16.25
N VAL A 61 -1.15 -8.40 -16.29
CA VAL A 61 -0.62 -7.17 -16.89
C VAL A 61 -1.00 -7.07 -18.37
N PHE A 62 -0.99 -8.18 -19.12
CA PHE A 62 -1.41 -8.21 -20.51
C PHE A 62 -2.91 -7.97 -20.72
N ARG A 63 -3.77 -8.41 -19.78
CA ARG A 63 -5.20 -8.08 -19.84
C ARG A 63 -5.49 -6.62 -19.54
N HIS A 64 -4.64 -5.98 -18.74
CA HIS A 64 -4.80 -4.62 -18.22
C HIS A 64 -3.73 -3.67 -18.77
N LEU A 65 -3.27 -3.85 -20.02
CA LEU A 65 -2.17 -3.04 -20.59
C LEU A 65 -2.48 -1.55 -20.62
N ASP A 66 -3.75 -1.19 -20.82
CA ASP A 66 -4.23 0.20 -20.82
C ASP A 66 -4.01 0.90 -19.47
N ARG A 67 -3.89 0.12 -18.39
CA ARG A 67 -3.69 0.59 -17.01
C ARG A 67 -2.26 1.01 -16.68
N TYR A 68 -1.29 0.77 -17.58
CA TYR A 68 0.13 1.06 -17.33
C TYR A 68 0.70 2.03 -18.38
N SER A 69 1.79 2.73 -18.05
CA SER A 69 2.53 3.52 -19.02
C SER A 69 3.48 2.63 -19.84
N TYR A 70 3.96 3.14 -20.98
CA TYR A 70 4.95 2.41 -21.77
C TYR A 70 6.25 2.13 -20.99
N SER A 71 6.69 3.08 -20.15
CA SER A 71 7.84 2.88 -19.25
C SER A 71 7.60 1.78 -18.23
N ASP A 72 6.39 1.68 -17.68
CA ASP A 72 6.04 0.64 -16.71
C ASP A 72 6.08 -0.74 -17.37
N LEU A 73 5.47 -0.87 -18.55
CA LEU A 73 5.40 -2.12 -19.31
C LEU A 73 6.79 -2.59 -19.77
N THR A 74 7.60 -1.68 -20.30
CA THR A 74 8.98 -2.01 -20.70
C THR A 74 9.82 -2.38 -19.48
N GLY A 75 9.70 -1.64 -18.37
CA GLY A 75 10.34 -1.98 -17.10
C GLY A 75 9.92 -3.36 -16.57
N TYR A 76 8.63 -3.70 -16.72
CA TYR A 76 8.07 -4.98 -16.30
C TYR A 76 8.67 -6.13 -17.10
N ILE A 77 8.67 -6.01 -18.42
CA ILE A 77 9.24 -7.01 -19.33
C ILE A 77 10.74 -7.18 -19.04
N VAL A 78 11.50 -6.09 -18.96
CA VAL A 78 12.94 -6.12 -18.70
C VAL A 78 13.25 -6.81 -17.38
N LYS A 79 12.52 -6.49 -16.30
CA LYS A 79 12.75 -7.12 -14.98
C LYS A 79 12.31 -8.59 -14.92
N LYS A 80 11.39 -9.04 -15.78
CA LYS A 80 11.03 -10.45 -15.90
C LYS A 80 12.03 -11.25 -16.74
N LEU A 81 12.57 -10.66 -17.81
CA LEU A 81 13.53 -11.32 -18.70
C LEU A 81 14.97 -11.29 -18.14
N PHE A 82 15.36 -10.20 -17.49
CA PHE A 82 16.74 -9.99 -17.04
C PHE A 82 16.82 -9.91 -15.51
N HIS A 83 17.22 -11.02 -14.88
CA HIS A 83 17.44 -11.07 -13.43
C HIS A 83 18.47 -10.05 -12.94
N THR A 84 19.42 -9.63 -13.77
CA THR A 84 20.40 -8.59 -13.46
C THR A 84 19.78 -7.18 -13.42
N ALA A 85 18.70 -6.95 -14.17
CA ALA A 85 17.93 -5.71 -14.08
C ALA A 85 17.03 -5.71 -12.85
N LYS A 86 16.43 -6.87 -12.52
CA LYS A 86 15.60 -7.06 -11.32
C LYS A 86 16.42 -6.97 -10.03
N ASN A 87 17.48 -7.76 -9.94
CA ASN A 87 18.35 -7.90 -8.78
C ASN A 87 19.71 -7.28 -9.08
N ARG A 88 19.75 -5.97 -9.34
CA ARG A 88 20.97 -5.27 -9.72
C ARG A 88 22.07 -5.47 -8.67
N PRO A 89 23.22 -6.09 -9.01
CA PRO A 89 24.30 -6.27 -8.05
C PRO A 89 24.88 -4.90 -7.71
N ARG A 90 24.79 -4.52 -6.43
CA ARG A 90 25.42 -3.30 -5.91
C ARG A 90 26.73 -3.68 -5.25
N TRP A 91 27.86 -3.29 -5.87
CA TRP A 91 29.20 -3.58 -5.34
C TRP A 91 29.39 -3.12 -3.89
N SER A 92 28.80 -1.99 -3.50
CA SER A 92 28.79 -1.52 -2.12
C SER A 92 28.14 -2.51 -1.16
N VAL A 93 26.99 -3.09 -1.54
CA VAL A 93 26.27 -4.10 -0.74
C VAL A 93 27.05 -5.41 -0.68
N ILE A 94 27.63 -5.85 -1.79
CA ILE A 94 28.48 -7.06 -1.83
C ILE A 94 29.68 -6.89 -0.90
N ARG A 95 30.37 -5.76 -0.99
CA ARG A 95 31.53 -5.44 -0.14
C ARG A 95 31.15 -5.36 1.32
N ALA A 96 30.03 -4.72 1.66
CA ALA A 96 29.54 -4.64 3.03
C ALA A 96 29.25 -6.06 3.59
N ARG A 97 28.52 -6.90 2.83
CA ARG A 97 28.25 -8.29 3.23
C ARG A 97 29.51 -9.12 3.43
N ALA A 98 30.53 -8.92 2.58
CA ALA A 98 31.82 -9.59 2.70
C ALA A 98 32.57 -9.14 3.97
N LYS A 99 32.55 -7.84 4.29
CA LYS A 99 33.16 -7.30 5.53
C LYS A 99 32.45 -7.79 6.79
N ASP A 100 31.13 -7.84 6.78
CA ASP A 100 30.32 -8.19 7.95
C ASP A 100 30.14 -9.72 8.13
N GLY A 101 30.89 -10.54 7.38
CA GLY A 101 30.81 -12.01 7.44
C GLY A 101 29.41 -12.58 7.15
N GLY A 102 28.55 -11.82 6.46
CA GLY A 102 27.18 -12.19 6.18
C GLY A 102 26.23 -12.24 7.38
N ILE A 103 26.57 -11.61 8.53
CA ILE A 103 25.72 -11.63 9.74
C ILE A 103 24.28 -11.18 9.45
N LEU A 104 24.11 -10.05 8.76
CA LEU A 104 22.79 -9.54 8.36
C LEU A 104 22.06 -10.50 7.41
N ALA A 105 22.80 -11.18 6.52
CA ALA A 105 22.22 -12.16 5.61
C ALA A 105 21.72 -13.41 6.35
N LYS A 106 22.46 -13.86 7.38
CA LYS A 106 22.03 -14.95 8.27
C LYS A 106 20.77 -14.57 9.05
N GLY A 107 20.74 -13.36 9.61
CA GLY A 107 19.55 -12.82 10.29
C GLY A 107 18.31 -12.80 9.38
N TYR A 108 18.46 -12.29 8.16
CA TYR A 108 17.38 -12.31 7.16
C TYR A 108 16.93 -13.73 6.79
N SER A 109 17.88 -14.66 6.59
CA SER A 109 17.54 -16.06 6.27
C SER A 109 16.77 -16.74 7.40
N LYS A 110 17.14 -16.46 8.65
CA LYS A 110 16.43 -16.96 9.84
C LYS A 110 15.02 -16.38 9.88
N LEU A 111 14.87 -15.06 9.78
CA LEU A 111 13.57 -14.39 9.76
C LEU A 111 12.66 -14.94 8.66
N ARG A 112 13.18 -15.13 7.44
CA ARG A 112 12.41 -15.73 6.33
C ARG A 112 11.91 -17.14 6.67
N SER A 113 12.76 -17.96 7.29
CA SER A 113 12.40 -19.33 7.66
C SER A 113 11.35 -19.36 8.76
N GLU A 114 11.48 -18.48 9.76
CA GLU A 114 10.50 -18.32 10.85
C GLU A 114 9.15 -17.84 10.33
N ILE A 115 9.13 -16.83 9.44
CA ILE A 115 7.90 -16.36 8.79
C ILE A 115 7.24 -17.50 8.00
N TRP A 116 8.01 -18.25 7.21
CA TRP A 116 7.48 -19.36 6.42
C TRP A 116 6.83 -20.45 7.28
N GLU A 117 7.48 -20.84 8.37
CA GLU A 117 6.95 -21.85 9.29
C GLU A 117 5.73 -21.32 10.06
N ASN A 118 5.72 -20.04 10.45
CA ASN A 118 4.56 -19.41 11.06
C ASN A 118 3.36 -19.37 10.11
N LEU A 119 3.57 -18.98 8.85
CA LEU A 119 2.52 -18.99 7.84
C LEU A 119 1.91 -20.39 7.66
N LYS A 120 2.71 -21.45 7.65
CA LYS A 120 2.19 -22.83 7.60
C LYS A 120 1.38 -23.18 8.84
N LYS A 121 1.93 -22.92 10.03
CA LYS A 121 1.30 -23.29 11.31
C LYS A 121 0.00 -22.52 11.56
N GLN A 122 -0.01 -21.24 11.22
CA GLN A 122 -1.10 -20.30 11.45
C GLN A 122 -1.98 -20.09 10.21
N ARG A 123 -1.96 -21.05 9.27
CA ARG A 123 -2.83 -21.10 8.08
C ARG A 123 -2.86 -19.79 7.28
N GLY A 124 -1.69 -19.21 7.06
CA GLY A 124 -1.50 -17.97 6.29
C GLY A 124 -1.41 -16.71 7.13
N SER A 125 -1.54 -16.78 8.46
CA SER A 125 -1.32 -15.64 9.36
C SER A 125 0.16 -15.54 9.79
N ALA A 126 0.76 -14.37 9.69
CA ALA A 126 2.07 -14.09 10.28
C ALA A 126 1.86 -13.32 11.58
N THR A 127 2.40 -13.84 12.68
CA THR A 127 2.30 -13.19 14.01
C THR A 127 3.09 -11.88 14.03
N SER A 128 2.50 -10.83 14.60
CA SER A 128 3.18 -9.53 14.83
C SER A 128 4.33 -9.63 15.84
N ASP A 129 4.37 -10.69 16.66
CA ASP A 129 5.36 -10.89 17.71
C ASP A 129 6.81 -10.99 17.22
N SER A 130 7.01 -11.34 15.94
CA SER A 130 8.35 -11.38 15.32
C SER A 130 8.83 -10.02 14.81
N SER A 131 7.96 -9.00 14.78
CA SER A 131 8.31 -7.68 14.28
C SER A 131 8.83 -6.79 15.42
N PRO A 132 9.96 -6.10 15.24
CA PRO A 132 10.44 -5.17 16.25
C PRO A 132 9.41 -4.06 16.46
N ARG A 133 9.00 -3.84 17.71
CA ARG A 133 8.07 -2.76 18.11
C ARG A 133 8.81 -1.42 18.09
N VAL A 134 9.09 -0.94 16.88
CA VAL A 134 9.78 0.34 16.67
C VAL A 134 8.75 1.46 16.74
N VAL A 135 8.96 2.39 17.67
CA VAL A 135 8.23 3.66 17.72
C VAL A 135 9.25 4.77 17.52
N LEU A 136 9.02 5.64 16.53
CA LEU A 136 9.90 6.77 16.29
C LEU A 136 9.63 7.90 17.29
N PRO A 137 10.67 8.53 17.85
CA PRO A 137 10.51 9.78 18.59
C PRO A 137 9.87 10.86 17.70
N ALA A 138 9.05 11.72 18.30
CA ALA A 138 8.26 12.74 17.60
C ALA A 138 9.09 13.62 16.63
N GLU A 139 10.27 14.07 17.07
CA GLU A 139 11.18 14.89 16.23
C GLU A 139 11.67 14.13 14.99
N LEU A 140 12.03 12.85 15.16
CA LEU A 140 12.48 12.02 14.05
C LEU A 140 11.31 11.69 13.11
N LEU A 141 10.12 11.44 13.67
CA LEU A 141 8.90 11.21 12.90
C LEU A 141 8.58 12.42 12.03
N LYS A 142 8.54 13.63 12.60
CA LYS A 142 8.33 14.89 11.86
C LYS A 142 9.36 15.11 10.76
N LYS A 143 10.64 14.85 11.04
CA LYS A 143 11.72 14.93 10.03
C LYS A 143 11.49 13.93 8.89
N ARG A 144 11.12 12.69 9.21
CA ARG A 144 10.81 11.67 8.20
C ARG A 144 9.56 12.02 7.40
N SER A 145 8.49 12.52 8.03
CA SER A 145 7.28 12.96 7.33
C SER A 145 7.57 14.01 6.25
N ASN A 146 8.46 14.96 6.54
CA ASN A 146 8.89 15.94 5.54
C ASN A 146 9.70 15.32 4.40
N THR A 147 10.53 14.31 4.72
CA THR A 147 11.36 13.60 3.75
C THR A 147 10.51 12.74 2.82
N ASP A 148 9.56 12.00 3.38
CA ASP A 148 8.64 11.13 2.65
C ASP A 148 7.70 11.98 1.80
N PHE A 149 7.13 13.06 2.35
CA PHE A 149 6.33 13.99 1.55
C PHE A 149 7.11 14.53 0.35
N LYS A 150 8.38 14.92 0.56
CA LYS A 150 9.22 15.41 -0.54
C LYS A 150 9.47 14.33 -1.61
N SER A 151 9.58 13.07 -1.20
CA SER A 151 9.89 11.96 -2.10
C SER A 151 8.66 11.48 -2.87
N TYR A 152 7.50 11.44 -2.22
CA TYR A 152 6.29 10.85 -2.78
C TYR A 152 5.31 11.87 -3.32
N LEU A 153 5.27 13.11 -2.80
CA LEU A 153 4.15 14.03 -3.02
C LEU A 153 4.55 15.44 -3.45
N SER A 154 5.84 15.79 -3.49
CA SER A 154 6.28 17.14 -3.93
C SER A 154 5.73 17.54 -5.31
N ASN A 155 5.62 16.57 -6.21
CA ASN A 155 4.81 16.66 -7.43
C ASN A 155 3.64 15.70 -7.24
N PHE A 156 2.42 16.14 -7.57
CA PHE A 156 1.25 15.30 -7.44
C PHE A 156 0.38 15.39 -8.69
N THR A 157 0.28 14.25 -9.37
CA THR A 157 -0.59 14.06 -10.52
C THR A 157 -1.45 12.85 -10.25
N PHE A 158 -2.74 13.09 -10.03
CA PHE A 158 -3.70 12.02 -9.76
C PHE A 158 -3.68 10.99 -10.88
N ASN A 159 -3.63 9.70 -10.52
CA ASN A 159 -3.54 8.59 -11.44
C ASN A 159 -4.93 8.01 -11.75
N PRO A 160 -5.58 8.40 -12.86
CA PRO A 160 -6.89 7.87 -13.22
C PRO A 160 -6.87 6.36 -13.54
N LYS A 161 -5.71 5.80 -13.90
CA LYS A 161 -5.59 4.37 -14.20
C LYS A 161 -5.69 3.51 -12.92
N MET A 162 -5.14 4.00 -11.81
CA MET A 162 -5.31 3.37 -10.50
C MET A 162 -6.75 3.47 -10.00
N LEU A 163 -7.42 4.61 -10.24
CA LEU A 163 -8.84 4.74 -9.96
C LEU A 163 -9.69 3.75 -10.76
N ALA A 164 -9.34 3.51 -12.04
CA ALA A 164 -10.03 2.53 -12.87
C ALA A 164 -9.86 1.09 -12.34
N ASN A 165 -8.64 0.72 -11.94
CA ASN A 165 -8.40 -0.58 -11.29
C ASN A 165 -9.24 -0.75 -10.01
N GLN A 166 -9.38 0.32 -9.22
CA GLN A 166 -10.23 0.28 -8.03
C GLN A 166 -11.71 0.11 -8.36
N ALA A 167 -12.21 0.80 -9.39
CA ALA A 167 -13.58 0.67 -9.83
C ALA A 167 -13.88 -0.78 -10.28
N ASP A 168 -12.97 -1.41 -11.03
CA ASP A 168 -13.08 -2.80 -11.46
C ASP A 168 -13.07 -3.77 -10.26
N ALA A 169 -12.19 -3.53 -9.28
CA ALA A 169 -12.14 -4.31 -8.05
C ALA A 169 -13.46 -4.26 -7.26
N ILE A 170 -14.01 -3.05 -7.07
CA ILE A 170 -15.32 -2.83 -6.44
C ILE A 170 -16.41 -3.59 -7.20
N GLN A 171 -16.39 -3.54 -8.53
CA GLN A 171 -17.35 -4.25 -9.36
C GLN A 171 -17.27 -5.77 -9.15
N ILE A 172 -16.08 -6.37 -9.14
CA ILE A 172 -15.90 -7.81 -8.92
C ILE A 172 -16.46 -8.22 -7.55
N VAL A 173 -16.12 -7.48 -6.49
CA VAL A 173 -16.56 -7.80 -5.12
C VAL A 173 -18.09 -7.75 -5.01
N LYS A 174 -18.71 -6.77 -5.65
CA LYS A 174 -20.18 -6.67 -5.74
C LYS A 174 -20.80 -7.83 -6.51
N GLN A 175 -20.23 -8.20 -7.66
CA GLN A 175 -20.71 -9.33 -8.47
C GLN A 175 -20.62 -10.66 -7.70
N MET A 176 -19.59 -10.81 -6.87
CA MET A 176 -19.42 -11.97 -5.99
C MET A 176 -20.36 -11.94 -4.77
N GLY A 177 -21.05 -10.82 -4.51
CA GLY A 177 -21.91 -10.62 -3.36
C GLY A 177 -21.14 -10.75 -2.04
N ILE A 178 -19.95 -10.14 -1.97
CA ILE A 178 -19.11 -10.09 -0.77
C ILE A 178 -19.25 -8.70 -0.12
N SER A 179 -19.36 -8.65 1.21
CA SER A 179 -19.33 -7.39 1.95
C SER A 179 -17.93 -6.76 1.92
N TYR A 180 -17.84 -5.44 1.80
CA TYR A 180 -16.53 -4.78 1.70
C TYR A 180 -16.56 -3.32 2.15
N ALA A 181 -15.36 -2.77 2.36
CA ALA A 181 -15.12 -1.35 2.54
C ALA A 181 -13.77 -0.95 1.97
N MET A 182 -13.64 0.33 1.62
CA MET A 182 -12.35 0.97 1.44
C MET A 182 -11.89 1.56 2.77
N ILE A 183 -10.59 1.58 3.03
CA ILE A 183 -10.01 2.16 4.24
C ILE A 183 -8.81 3.02 3.86
N TRP A 184 -8.73 4.20 4.48
CA TRP A 184 -7.48 4.95 4.51
C TRP A 184 -6.88 4.82 5.90
N VAL A 185 -5.87 3.96 6.02
CA VAL A 185 -5.20 3.70 7.29
C VAL A 185 -4.54 4.96 7.84
N ARG A 186 -4.52 5.08 9.18
CA ARG A 186 -3.96 6.25 9.84
C ARG A 186 -2.46 6.36 9.54
N VAL A 187 -2.04 7.54 9.08
CA VAL A 187 -0.63 7.92 8.92
C VAL A 187 -0.17 8.82 10.06
N ALA A 188 1.12 9.06 10.21
CA ALA A 188 1.64 9.95 11.26
C ALA A 188 0.98 11.33 11.17
N ARG A 189 0.56 11.91 12.31
CA ARG A 189 -0.06 13.24 12.35
C ARG A 189 0.75 14.32 11.64
N PRO A 190 2.07 14.48 11.86
CA PRO A 190 2.86 15.45 11.11
C PRO A 190 2.89 15.19 9.60
N TYR A 191 2.64 13.96 9.14
CA TYR A 191 2.57 13.63 7.72
C TYR A 191 1.19 13.95 7.13
N PHE A 192 0.12 13.56 7.83
CA PHE A 192 -1.26 13.91 7.45
C PHE A 192 -1.47 15.43 7.37
N GLU A 193 -0.87 16.20 8.27
CA GLU A 193 -0.92 17.66 8.20
C GLU A 193 -0.29 18.21 6.92
N LEU A 194 0.78 17.60 6.40
CA LEU A 194 1.37 18.01 5.13
C LEU A 194 0.42 17.74 3.96
N TYR A 195 -0.38 16.67 3.99
CA TYR A 195 -1.37 16.39 2.94
C TYR A 195 -2.41 17.48 2.80
N LYS A 196 -2.77 18.12 3.91
CA LYS A 196 -3.83 19.16 3.98
C LYS A 196 -3.30 20.57 3.81
N THR A 197 -2.04 20.82 4.14
CA THR A 197 -1.50 22.19 4.22
C THR A 197 -0.43 22.50 3.17
N LYS A 198 0.30 21.49 2.68
CA LYS A 198 1.40 21.72 1.75
C LYS A 198 0.93 21.61 0.31
N LYS A 199 0.99 22.76 -0.37
CA LYS A 199 0.75 22.86 -1.81
C LYS A 199 1.85 22.14 -2.61
N VAL A 200 1.44 21.53 -3.70
CA VAL A 200 2.31 20.70 -4.56
C VAL A 200 2.16 21.12 -6.01
N SER A 201 3.17 20.82 -6.82
CA SER A 201 3.08 21.06 -8.26
C SER A 201 2.09 20.05 -8.87
N THR A 202 1.05 20.56 -9.53
CA THR A 202 -0.02 19.75 -10.15
C THR A 202 0.08 19.66 -11.66
N GLY A 203 1.17 20.18 -12.26
CA GLY A 203 1.31 20.35 -13.71
C GLY A 203 0.49 21.52 -14.29
N ASN A 204 -0.44 22.09 -13.51
CA ASN A 204 -1.26 23.25 -13.86
C ASN A 204 -0.87 24.45 -12.98
N LEU A 205 -1.16 25.68 -13.42
CA LEU A 205 -0.84 26.93 -12.70
C LEU A 205 -1.51 27.08 -11.31
N ASN A 206 -2.44 26.19 -10.95
CA ASN A 206 -3.14 26.23 -9.68
C ASN A 206 -2.56 25.18 -8.72
N GLU A 207 -1.74 25.67 -7.78
CA GLU A 207 -1.23 24.88 -6.68
C GLU A 207 -2.37 24.49 -5.72
N LYS A 208 -2.55 23.17 -5.56
CA LYS A 208 -3.48 22.55 -4.59
C LYS A 208 -2.68 21.62 -3.67
N THR A 209 -3.28 21.22 -2.57
CA THR A 209 -2.74 20.16 -1.71
C THR A 209 -3.14 18.77 -2.22
N PRO A 210 -2.37 17.69 -1.94
CA PRO A 210 -2.76 16.34 -2.32
C PRO A 210 -4.17 15.95 -1.83
N TYR A 211 -4.54 16.39 -0.63
CA TYR A 211 -5.84 16.12 -0.04
C TYR A 211 -6.99 16.77 -0.84
N GLU A 212 -6.85 18.05 -1.23
CA GLU A 212 -7.83 18.77 -2.06
C GLU A 212 -8.01 18.17 -3.46
N ILE A 213 -7.00 17.44 -3.96
CA ILE A 213 -7.06 16.78 -5.26
C ILE A 213 -7.75 15.42 -5.14
N MET A 214 -7.29 14.58 -4.22
CA MET A 214 -7.72 13.18 -4.14
C MET A 214 -9.14 13.02 -3.59
N ILE A 215 -9.47 13.69 -2.48
CA ILE A 215 -10.67 13.37 -1.70
C ILE A 215 -11.97 13.54 -2.50
N PRO A 216 -12.17 14.64 -3.25
CA PRO A 216 -13.38 14.78 -4.08
C PRO A 216 -13.53 13.69 -5.15
N ILE A 217 -12.41 13.18 -5.68
CA ILE A 217 -12.41 12.12 -6.71
C ILE A 217 -12.85 10.80 -6.10
N LEU A 218 -12.29 10.43 -4.95
CA LEU A 218 -12.62 9.19 -4.26
C LEU A 218 -14.06 9.22 -3.71
N GLN A 219 -14.48 10.34 -3.11
CA GLN A 219 -15.87 10.52 -2.66
C GLN A 219 -16.87 10.28 -3.79
N LYS A 220 -16.61 10.84 -4.98
CA LYS A 220 -17.46 10.59 -6.15
C LYS A 220 -17.50 9.11 -6.55
N LEU A 221 -16.37 8.40 -6.49
CA LEU A 221 -16.35 6.96 -6.73
C LEU A 221 -17.15 6.20 -5.67
N HIS A 222 -16.97 6.52 -4.39
CA HIS A 222 -17.68 5.88 -3.29
C HIS A 222 -19.19 6.09 -3.36
N GLU A 223 -19.63 7.33 -3.61
CA GLU A 223 -21.05 7.66 -3.76
C GLU A 223 -21.67 6.93 -4.94
N SER A 224 -21.03 6.98 -6.11
CA SER A 224 -21.54 6.32 -7.33
C SER A 224 -21.56 4.78 -7.21
N THR A 225 -20.73 4.22 -6.33
CA THR A 225 -20.68 2.78 -6.08
C THR A 225 -21.34 2.39 -4.77
N GLY A 226 -21.91 3.29 -3.97
CA GLY A 226 -22.41 2.97 -2.62
C GLY A 226 -21.37 2.27 -1.72
N THR A 227 -20.08 2.56 -1.93
CA THR A 227 -18.97 1.95 -1.20
C THR A 227 -18.76 2.67 0.13
N SER A 228 -18.63 1.91 1.22
CA SER A 228 -18.26 2.49 2.53
C SER A 228 -16.77 2.85 2.53
N PHE A 229 -16.46 4.06 3.02
CA PHE A 229 -15.10 4.55 3.17
C PHE A 229 -14.76 4.81 4.63
N TRP A 230 -13.77 4.08 5.15
CA TRP A 230 -13.30 4.19 6.52
C TRP A 230 -12.04 5.05 6.56
N ASN A 231 -12.21 6.36 6.73
CA ASN A 231 -11.09 7.29 6.81
C ASN A 231 -10.54 7.36 8.25
N MET A 232 -9.60 6.48 8.59
CA MET A 232 -9.00 6.45 9.94
C MET A 232 -8.22 7.71 10.30
N ASN A 233 -7.84 8.53 9.32
CA ASN A 233 -7.10 9.76 9.57
C ASN A 233 -7.96 10.86 10.20
N GLU A 234 -9.27 10.80 10.01
CA GLU A 234 -10.25 11.80 10.48
C GLU A 234 -11.33 11.20 11.37
N ASP A 235 -11.31 9.88 11.57
CA ASP A 235 -12.22 9.19 12.47
C ASP A 235 -11.92 9.51 13.94
N LYS A 236 -12.96 9.96 14.67
CA LYS A 236 -12.86 10.37 16.07
C LYS A 236 -12.74 9.20 17.04
N GLU A 237 -13.09 7.99 16.62
CA GLU A 237 -13.06 6.79 17.46
C GLU A 237 -11.71 6.07 17.42
N TYR A 238 -10.78 6.50 16.55
CA TYR A 238 -9.44 5.91 16.45
C TYR A 238 -8.38 6.78 17.12
N HIS A 239 -7.70 6.21 18.12
CA HIS A 239 -6.84 6.98 19.03
C HIS A 239 -5.36 6.60 19.03
N CYS A 240 -4.95 5.45 18.46
CA CYS A 240 -3.54 5.08 18.46
C CYS A 240 -2.70 6.03 17.59
N ASP A 241 -1.55 6.45 18.10
CA ASP A 241 -0.67 7.42 17.43
C ASP A 241 0.81 7.01 17.49
N ASP A 242 1.09 5.70 17.63
CA ASP A 242 2.45 5.15 17.56
C ASP A 242 2.81 4.77 16.12
N PHE A 243 3.98 5.20 15.65
CA PHE A 243 4.41 5.02 14.25
C PHE A 243 5.84 4.47 14.13
N SER A 244 6.03 3.49 13.24
CA SER A 244 7.35 2.97 12.86
C SER A 244 8.04 3.87 11.83
N ASP A 245 7.22 4.54 11.01
CA ASP A 245 7.59 5.55 10.03
C ASP A 245 6.35 6.41 9.69
N PRO A 246 6.46 7.46 8.86
CA PRO A 246 5.34 8.34 8.56
C PRO A 246 4.09 7.65 7.99
N GLY A 247 4.23 6.59 7.19
CA GLY A 247 3.13 5.88 6.54
C GLY A 247 2.63 4.66 7.30
N HIS A 248 3.42 4.11 8.23
CA HIS A 248 3.13 2.86 8.90
C HIS A 248 3.04 3.00 10.42
N MET A 249 1.87 2.62 10.96
CA MET A 249 1.68 2.49 12.40
C MET A 249 2.63 1.46 13.01
N SER A 250 3.02 1.68 14.26
CA SER A 250 3.76 0.71 15.06
C SER A 250 2.92 -0.54 15.30
N PRO A 251 3.54 -1.73 15.43
CA PRO A 251 2.85 -2.92 15.93
C PRO A 251 2.12 -2.70 17.27
N ASN A 252 2.47 -1.67 18.05
CA ASN A 252 1.72 -1.27 19.25
C ASN A 252 0.24 -0.94 18.96
N CYS A 253 -0.07 -0.38 17.78
CA CYS A 253 -1.42 -0.04 17.37
C CYS A 253 -2.25 -1.23 16.85
N PHE A 254 -1.70 -2.44 16.84
CA PHE A 254 -2.36 -3.59 16.20
C PHE A 254 -3.73 -3.89 16.82
N ASN A 255 -3.85 -3.81 18.15
CA ASN A 255 -5.12 -4.05 18.83
C ASN A 255 -6.15 -2.95 18.53
N ASP A 256 -5.75 -1.67 18.57
CA ASP A 256 -6.64 -0.55 18.24
C ASP A 256 -7.13 -0.63 16.78
N TYR A 257 -6.23 -0.98 15.87
CA TYR A 257 -6.54 -1.19 14.45
C TYR A 257 -7.49 -2.36 14.24
N ALA A 258 -7.25 -3.49 14.92
CA ALA A 258 -8.15 -4.64 14.87
C ALA A 258 -9.53 -4.27 15.41
N ASP A 259 -9.61 -3.65 16.59
CA ASP A 259 -10.85 -3.20 17.20
C ASP A 259 -11.64 -2.26 16.27
N PHE A 260 -10.94 -1.32 15.62
CA PHE A 260 -11.54 -0.38 14.68
C PHE A 260 -12.26 -1.11 13.54
N ILE A 261 -11.62 -2.11 12.95
CA ILE A 261 -12.17 -2.93 11.87
C ILE A 261 -13.30 -3.82 12.37
N PHE A 262 -13.05 -4.63 13.41
CA PHE A 262 -14.00 -5.64 13.87
C PHE A 262 -15.30 -5.04 14.39
N LYS A 263 -15.28 -3.81 14.95
CA LYS A 263 -16.50 -3.08 15.34
C LYS A 263 -17.35 -2.61 14.16
N ARG A 264 -16.76 -2.46 12.97
CA ARG A 264 -17.40 -1.97 11.74
C ARG A 264 -17.82 -3.07 10.77
N LEU A 265 -17.45 -4.32 11.05
CA LEU A 265 -17.89 -5.45 10.24
C LEU A 265 -19.42 -5.60 10.33
N PRO A 266 -20.09 -5.95 9.22
CA PRO A 266 -21.50 -6.33 9.26
C PRO A 266 -21.68 -7.54 10.20
N LYS A 267 -22.78 -7.53 10.96
CA LYS A 267 -23.16 -8.62 11.86
C LYS A 267 -23.79 -9.78 11.11
#